data_AF-A0A2V7UZM5-F1
#
_entry.id   AF-A0A2V7UZM5-F1
#
_cell.length_a   1.000
_cell.length_b   1.000
_cell.length_c   1.000
_cell.angle_alpha   90.00
_cell.angle_beta   90.00
_cell.angle_gamma   90.00
#
_symmetry.space_group_name_H-M   'P 1'
#
loop_
_entity.id
_entity.type
_entity.pdbx_description
1 polymer ?
#
loop_
_entity_poly.entity_id
_entity_poly.type
_entity_poly.pdbx_seq_one_letter_code
_entity_poly.pdbx_strand_id
1 'polypeptide(L)'
;MAEQATGAPVQAVTGPSEADTLERGDIHFFYRPRVGENDPQGLEDVQRFFVILKPEGRPRYRLATIGRKRLPEPDDPGQRRFWGFVTMVREGPLAIHRVLDEKTYQTRTRGERWQPASRPAGEGTYRIARHGDHTHLAYELEFPRQPGEIQHDLGIRRRATHIITIKNPEAGSPPWAGLREEDQPRLPRRLQEKFRGRRYAPLDPPDFLDYEGTEFILIAVSEDGDEERRINLDAELSEGQPR
;
A
#
# COMPACT_ATOMS: atom_id res chain seq x y z
N MET A 1 -22.39 -59.34 13.15
CA MET A 1 -22.99 -58.47 12.12
C MET A 1 -23.54 -57.25 12.87
N ALA A 2 -22.64 -56.35 13.30
CA ALA A 2 -22.30 -55.08 12.63
C ALA A 2 -23.49 -54.10 12.71
N GLU A 3 -23.40 -52.88 13.23
CA GLU A 3 -22.30 -52.02 13.64
C GLU A 3 -22.91 -50.93 14.54
N GLN A 4 -22.37 -50.73 15.75
CA GLN A 4 -22.75 -49.59 16.61
C GLN A 4 -21.81 -48.43 16.27
N ALA A 5 -22.33 -47.41 15.58
CA ALA A 5 -21.61 -46.17 15.36
C ALA A 5 -21.94 -45.18 16.49
N THR A 6 -21.04 -45.12 17.46
CA THR A 6 -20.96 -44.08 18.48
C THR A 6 -20.71 -42.72 17.82
N GLY A 7 -21.76 -41.92 17.67
CA GLY A 7 -21.64 -40.51 17.27
C GLY A 7 -21.07 -39.68 18.41
N ALA A 8 -19.75 -39.50 18.41
CA ALA A 8 -19.10 -38.49 19.24
C ALA A 8 -19.61 -37.09 18.84
N PRO A 9 -19.81 -36.15 19.79
CA PRO A 9 -20.20 -34.80 19.44
C PRO A 9 -19.06 -34.18 18.65
N VAL A 10 -19.35 -33.81 17.40
CA VAL A 10 -18.48 -32.98 16.58
C VAL A 10 -18.28 -31.69 17.37
N GLN A 11 -17.07 -31.52 17.93
CA GLN A 11 -16.70 -30.28 18.58
C GLN A 11 -16.89 -29.18 17.54
N ALA A 12 -17.76 -28.23 17.87
CA ALA A 12 -18.01 -27.04 17.07
C ALA A 12 -16.65 -26.37 16.80
N VAL A 13 -16.19 -26.46 15.56
CA VAL A 13 -15.04 -25.69 15.10
C VAL A 13 -15.46 -24.24 15.12
N THR A 14 -14.81 -23.49 15.99
CA THR A 14 -14.98 -22.08 16.29
C THR A 14 -15.00 -21.22 15.01
N GLY A 15 -15.83 -20.18 15.01
CA GLY A 15 -16.23 -19.35 13.86
C GLY A 15 -15.13 -18.62 13.06
N PRO A 16 -15.54 -17.76 12.10
CA PRO A 16 -14.66 -17.17 11.09
C PRO A 16 -13.54 -16.30 11.70
N SER A 17 -12.33 -16.37 11.16
CA SER A 17 -11.13 -15.70 11.67
C SER A 17 -11.25 -14.15 11.59
N GLU A 18 -11.40 -13.50 12.75
CA GLU A 18 -11.53 -12.04 12.87
C GLU A 18 -10.20 -11.32 12.57
N ALA A 19 -10.13 -10.58 11.46
CA ALA A 19 -9.04 -9.63 11.23
C ALA A 19 -9.36 -8.28 11.90
N ASP A 20 -8.50 -7.84 12.82
CA ASP A 20 -8.69 -6.59 13.55
C ASP A 20 -8.43 -5.40 12.63
N THR A 21 -9.43 -4.57 12.39
CA THR A 21 -9.24 -3.32 11.65
C THR A 21 -8.43 -2.33 12.50
N LEU A 22 -7.27 -1.90 11.98
CA LEU A 22 -6.40 -0.92 12.62
C LEU A 22 -6.66 0.51 12.11
N GLU A 23 -6.99 0.66 10.82
CA GLU A 23 -7.26 1.96 10.18
C GLU A 23 -8.13 1.77 8.92
N ARG A 24 -8.97 2.74 8.61
CA ARG A 24 -9.70 2.88 7.34
C ARG A 24 -9.52 4.30 6.81
N GLY A 25 -9.74 4.52 5.52
CA GLY A 25 -9.70 5.86 4.94
C GLY A 25 -9.75 5.85 3.42
N ASP A 26 -9.39 6.99 2.83
CA ASP A 26 -9.38 7.19 1.39
C ASP A 26 -7.97 6.91 0.83
N ILE A 27 -7.92 6.26 -0.33
CA ILE A 27 -6.68 5.98 -1.07
C ILE A 27 -6.76 6.60 -2.47
N HIS A 28 -5.69 7.27 -2.87
CA HIS A 28 -5.58 7.83 -4.21
C HIS A 28 -4.26 7.40 -4.85
N PHE A 29 -4.32 7.10 -6.14
CA PHE A 29 -3.20 6.70 -6.95
C PHE A 29 -2.87 7.81 -7.94
N PHE A 30 -1.61 8.21 -8.01
CA PHE A 30 -1.13 9.19 -8.97
C PHE A 30 0.14 8.70 -9.64
N TYR A 31 0.32 9.03 -10.91
CA TYR A 31 1.57 8.76 -11.60
C TYR A 31 2.07 10.03 -12.27
N ARG A 32 3.39 10.21 -12.29
CA ARG A 32 4.04 11.29 -13.03
C ARG A 32 4.61 10.73 -14.33
N PRO A 33 4.19 11.23 -15.49
CA PRO A 33 4.81 10.88 -16.77
C PRO A 33 6.29 11.29 -16.82
N ARG A 34 7.08 10.69 -17.71
CA ARG A 34 8.44 11.14 -18.01
C ARG A 34 8.42 12.54 -18.64
N VAL A 35 9.56 13.22 -18.52
CA VAL A 35 9.76 14.54 -19.14
C VAL A 35 9.62 14.43 -20.65
N GLY A 36 8.75 15.26 -21.24
CA GLY A 36 8.45 15.25 -22.67
C GLY A 36 7.40 14.23 -23.09
N GLU A 37 6.84 13.47 -22.15
CA GLU A 37 5.81 12.47 -22.43
C GLU A 37 4.41 13.04 -22.18
N ASN A 38 3.60 13.09 -23.23
CA ASN A 38 2.25 13.66 -23.19
C ASN A 38 1.17 12.58 -23.20
N ASP A 39 1.46 11.38 -23.70
CA ASP A 39 0.50 10.29 -23.82
C ASP A 39 1.14 8.95 -23.41
N PRO A 40 1.39 8.76 -22.10
CA PRO A 40 2.12 7.59 -21.60
C PRO A 40 1.35 6.29 -21.90
N GLN A 41 1.99 5.38 -22.62
CA GLN A 41 1.42 4.09 -23.06
C GLN A 41 1.92 2.91 -22.22
N GLY A 42 2.63 3.18 -21.11
CA GLY A 42 2.96 2.15 -20.12
C GLY A 42 4.02 2.55 -19.10
N LEU A 43 4.55 1.58 -18.36
CA LEU A 43 5.45 1.82 -17.22
C LEU A 43 6.75 2.54 -17.56
N GLU A 44 7.26 2.33 -18.78
CA GLU A 44 8.48 3.01 -19.22
C GLU A 44 8.28 4.51 -19.31
N ASP A 45 7.06 4.94 -19.60
CA ASP A 45 6.65 6.34 -19.70
C ASP A 45 6.32 6.96 -18.35
N VAL A 46 6.35 6.16 -17.27
CA VAL A 46 6.15 6.62 -15.90
C VAL A 46 7.50 6.99 -15.28
N GLN A 47 7.62 8.21 -14.78
CA GLN A 47 8.75 8.65 -13.97
C GLN A 47 8.60 8.18 -12.52
N ARG A 48 7.42 8.36 -11.92
CA ARG A 48 7.16 8.07 -10.51
C ARG A 48 5.71 7.68 -10.28
N PHE A 49 5.46 6.75 -9.37
CA PHE A 49 4.14 6.33 -8.94
C PHE A 49 3.95 6.63 -7.46
N PHE A 50 2.81 7.22 -7.13
CA PHE A 50 2.46 7.72 -5.82
C PHE A 50 1.17 7.08 -5.32
N VAL A 51 1.13 6.85 -4.01
CA VAL A 51 -0.07 6.46 -3.27
C VAL A 51 -0.30 7.50 -2.19
N ILE A 52 -1.51 8.03 -2.09
CA ILE A 52 -1.92 8.92 -0.99
C ILE A 52 -2.90 8.16 -0.11
N LEU A 53 -2.59 8.06 1.18
CA LEU A 53 -3.52 7.56 2.19
C LEU A 53 -4.01 8.73 3.04
N LYS A 54 -5.33 8.82 3.20
CA LYS A 54 -5.99 9.79 4.08
C LYS A 54 -6.82 9.00 5.11
N PRO A 55 -6.29 8.78 6.32
CA PRO A 55 -7.02 8.06 7.36
C PRO A 55 -8.31 8.78 7.73
N GLU A 56 -9.38 8.01 7.93
CA GLU A 56 -10.65 8.53 8.41
C GLU A 56 -10.51 9.15 9.81
N GLY A 57 -11.19 10.28 10.05
CA GLY A 57 -11.18 10.96 11.35
C GLY A 57 -9.84 11.58 11.76
N ARG A 58 -8.80 11.54 10.92
CA ARG A 58 -7.51 12.20 11.19
C ARG A 58 -7.22 13.23 10.08
N PRO A 59 -6.86 14.47 10.43
CA PRO A 59 -6.41 15.45 9.44
C PRO A 59 -4.97 15.12 9.04
N ARG A 60 -4.75 14.00 8.34
CA ARG A 60 -3.44 13.59 7.84
C ARG A 60 -3.56 13.04 6.45
N TYR A 61 -2.59 13.41 5.63
CA TYR A 61 -2.37 12.84 4.31
C TYR A 61 -0.95 12.30 4.27
N ARG A 62 -0.83 11.02 3.89
CA ARG A 62 0.45 10.32 3.76
C ARG A 62 0.69 10.09 2.27
N LEU A 63 1.62 10.85 1.69
CA LEU A 63 2.09 10.62 0.33
C LEU A 63 3.23 9.61 0.37
N ALA A 64 3.06 8.47 -0.28
CA ALA A 64 4.07 7.45 -0.46
C ALA A 64 4.52 7.36 -1.92
N THR A 65 5.79 7.01 -2.14
CA THR A 65 6.34 6.69 -3.46
C THR A 65 6.58 5.20 -3.57
N ILE A 66 6.17 4.58 -4.68
CA ILE A 66 6.39 3.17 -4.98
C ILE A 66 7.59 3.02 -5.92
N GLY A 67 8.63 2.32 -5.48
CA GLY A 67 9.93 2.28 -6.18
C GLY A 67 9.88 1.60 -7.55
N ARG A 68 9.03 0.57 -7.72
CA ARG A 68 8.86 -0.14 -8.99
C ARG A 68 7.87 0.51 -9.95
N LYS A 69 7.31 1.68 -9.59
CA LYS A 69 6.32 2.42 -10.37
C LYS A 69 4.99 1.70 -10.61
N ARG A 70 4.79 0.52 -9.99
CA ARG A 70 3.54 -0.24 -9.98
C ARG A 70 3.37 -0.98 -8.66
N LEU A 71 2.15 -1.40 -8.34
CA LEU A 71 1.86 -2.32 -7.25
C LEU A 71 2.24 -3.76 -7.63
N PRO A 72 2.57 -4.62 -6.64
CA PRO A 72 2.76 -6.03 -6.89
C PRO A 72 1.44 -6.71 -7.25
N GLU A 73 1.53 -7.72 -8.11
CA GLU A 73 0.43 -8.61 -8.48
C GLU A 73 0.78 -10.06 -8.15
N PRO A 74 -0.21 -10.94 -7.88
CA PRO A 74 0.07 -12.30 -7.40
C PRO A 74 0.88 -13.15 -8.39
N ASP A 75 0.68 -12.91 -9.68
CA ASP A 75 1.33 -13.64 -10.77
C ASP A 75 2.68 -13.04 -11.19
N ASP A 76 3.19 -12.02 -10.47
CA ASP A 76 4.46 -11.37 -10.80
C ASP A 76 5.62 -12.40 -10.82
N PRO A 77 6.32 -12.55 -11.96
CA PRO A 77 7.49 -13.41 -12.05
C PRO A 77 8.65 -12.80 -11.24
N GLY A 78 9.20 -13.56 -10.28
CA GLY A 78 10.39 -13.16 -9.51
C GLY A 78 10.09 -12.53 -8.13
N GLN A 79 10.76 -11.42 -7.79
CA GLN A 79 10.69 -10.81 -6.46
C GLN A 79 9.32 -10.16 -6.22
N ARG A 80 8.45 -10.88 -5.49
CA ARG A 80 7.11 -10.46 -5.01
C ARG A 80 7.12 -9.35 -3.94
N ARG A 81 8.27 -8.70 -3.72
CA ARG A 81 8.49 -7.70 -2.66
C ARG A 81 8.72 -6.34 -3.31
N PHE A 82 7.74 -5.46 -3.19
CA PHE A 82 7.75 -4.15 -3.83
C PHE A 82 7.99 -3.10 -2.77
N TRP A 83 9.14 -2.44 -2.88
CA TRP A 83 9.55 -1.42 -1.93
C TRP A 83 8.86 -0.08 -2.21
N GLY A 84 8.49 0.60 -1.15
CA GLY A 84 8.00 1.97 -1.17
C GLY A 84 8.42 2.70 0.11
N PHE A 85 8.17 4.01 0.15
CA PHE A 85 8.44 4.81 1.34
C PHE A 85 7.50 5.99 1.45
N VAL A 86 7.25 6.44 2.68
CA VAL A 86 6.49 7.66 2.96
C VAL A 86 7.34 8.85 2.55
N THR A 87 6.93 9.54 1.49
CA THR A 87 7.61 10.73 0.98
C THR A 87 7.26 11.97 1.78
N MET A 88 6.01 12.11 2.20
CA MET A 88 5.53 13.31 2.89
C MET A 88 4.30 13.02 3.77
N VAL A 89 4.22 13.65 4.93
CA VAL A 89 3.05 13.58 5.82
C VAL A 89 2.58 14.98 6.20
N ARG A 90 1.33 15.35 5.89
CA ARG A 90 0.82 16.72 6.08
C ARG A 90 -0.60 16.71 6.62
N GLU A 91 -0.98 17.77 7.35
CA GLU A 91 -2.33 17.89 7.89
C GLU A 91 -3.36 18.41 6.87
N GLY A 92 -2.89 18.94 5.73
CA GLY A 92 -3.74 19.45 4.67
C GLY A 92 -3.21 19.12 3.27
N PRO A 93 -4.08 19.18 2.24
CA PRO A 93 -3.77 18.69 0.90
C PRO A 93 -2.84 19.62 0.12
N LEU A 94 -2.76 20.91 0.48
CA LEU A 94 -2.04 21.93 -0.30
C LEU A 94 -0.55 21.59 -0.53
N ALA A 95 0.13 21.09 0.50
CA ALA A 95 1.53 20.69 0.38
C ALA A 95 1.72 19.47 -0.53
N ILE A 96 0.75 18.55 -0.55
CA ILE A 96 0.77 17.38 -1.44
C ILE A 96 0.49 17.79 -2.88
N HIS A 97 -0.47 18.68 -3.12
CA HIS A 97 -0.72 19.23 -4.45
C HIS A 97 0.54 19.81 -5.08
N ARG A 98 1.33 20.59 -4.33
CA ARG A 98 2.61 21.13 -4.82
C ARG A 98 3.66 20.06 -5.18
N VAL A 99 3.58 18.88 -4.56
CA VAL A 99 4.44 17.74 -4.94
C VAL A 99 3.97 17.13 -6.25
N LEU A 100 2.66 17.09 -6.48
CA LEU A 100 2.02 16.52 -7.66
C LEU A 100 2.08 17.45 -8.88
N ASP A 101 2.03 18.77 -8.69
CA ASP A 101 2.02 19.78 -9.74
C ASP A 101 3.25 19.72 -10.67
N GLU A 102 3.11 20.39 -11.82
CA GLU A 102 4.20 20.57 -12.77
C GLU A 102 5.34 21.41 -12.19
N LYS A 103 6.56 21.16 -12.66
CA LYS A 103 7.74 21.89 -12.22
C LYS A 103 8.64 22.23 -13.40
N THR A 104 8.93 23.50 -13.57
CA THR A 104 9.98 23.95 -14.50
C THR A 104 11.28 24.07 -13.72
N TYR A 105 12.35 23.42 -14.20
CA TYR A 105 13.66 23.45 -13.55
C TYR A 105 14.78 23.50 -14.57
N GLN A 106 15.84 24.25 -14.25
CA GLN A 106 17.01 24.33 -15.12
C GLN A 106 18.00 23.20 -14.86
N THR A 107 18.53 22.62 -15.92
CA THR A 107 19.61 21.63 -15.87
C THR A 107 20.92 22.27 -16.32
N ARG A 108 22.02 21.95 -15.62
CA ARG A 108 23.36 22.49 -15.90
C ARG A 108 23.89 22.15 -17.28
N THR A 109 23.40 21.07 -17.90
CA THR A 109 23.92 20.53 -19.16
C THR A 109 22.97 20.66 -20.34
N ARG A 110 21.67 20.88 -20.11
CA ARG A 110 20.66 20.84 -21.18
C ARG A 110 19.59 21.95 -21.09
N GLY A 111 19.83 23.02 -20.33
CA GLY A 111 18.91 24.15 -20.23
C GLY A 111 17.64 23.84 -19.42
N GLU A 112 16.59 24.61 -19.66
CA GLU A 112 15.29 24.51 -18.97
C GLU A 112 14.58 23.19 -19.31
N ARG A 113 14.10 22.49 -18.29
CA ARG A 113 13.30 21.28 -18.40
C ARG A 113 11.96 21.47 -17.72
N TRP A 114 10.92 20.95 -18.36
CA TRP A 114 9.57 20.92 -17.83
C TRP A 114 9.25 19.50 -17.33
N GLN A 115 8.92 19.38 -16.05
CA GLN A 115 8.39 18.16 -15.45
C GLN A 115 6.86 18.27 -15.44
N PRO A 116 6.15 17.32 -16.05
CA PRO A 116 4.70 17.37 -16.09
C PRO A 116 4.08 17.14 -14.70
N ALA A 117 2.86 17.66 -14.53
CA ALA A 117 2.03 17.36 -13.37
C ALA A 117 1.73 15.85 -13.31
N SER A 118 1.49 15.38 -12.09
CA SER A 118 1.07 13.99 -11.84
C SER A 118 -0.39 13.84 -12.23
N ARG A 119 -0.72 12.74 -12.89
CA ARG A 119 -2.07 12.39 -13.33
C ARG A 119 -2.73 11.44 -12.33
N PRO A 120 -4.01 11.64 -11.97
CA PRO A 120 -4.74 10.68 -11.16
C PRO A 120 -4.88 9.36 -11.94
N ALA A 121 -4.60 8.24 -11.29
CA ALA A 121 -4.76 6.89 -11.80
C ALA A 121 -5.93 6.15 -11.14
N GLY A 122 -6.32 6.54 -9.93
CA GLY A 122 -7.48 5.97 -9.26
C GLY A 122 -7.74 6.58 -7.89
N GLU A 123 -8.95 6.37 -7.39
CA GLU A 123 -9.48 6.83 -6.12
C GLU A 123 -10.36 5.72 -5.55
N GLY A 124 -10.32 5.54 -4.23
CA GLY A 124 -11.13 4.56 -3.55
C GLY A 124 -10.93 4.61 -2.05
N THR A 125 -11.32 3.53 -1.38
CA THR A 125 -11.15 3.38 0.07
C THR A 125 -10.17 2.27 0.39
N TYR A 126 -9.52 2.37 1.54
CA TYR A 126 -8.60 1.35 2.04
C TYR A 126 -8.93 0.91 3.46
N ARG A 127 -8.41 -0.26 3.80
CA ARG A 127 -8.40 -0.80 5.16
C ARG A 127 -7.03 -1.37 5.48
N ILE A 128 -6.50 -1.01 6.63
CA ILE A 128 -5.35 -1.66 7.27
C ILE A 128 -5.89 -2.59 8.35
N ALA A 129 -5.60 -3.89 8.25
CA ALA A 129 -6.08 -4.88 9.20
C ALA A 129 -4.95 -5.82 9.66
N ARG A 130 -4.92 -6.11 10.96
CA ARG A 130 -4.03 -7.13 11.54
C ARG A 130 -4.64 -8.51 11.29
N HIS A 131 -3.83 -9.45 10.86
CA HIS A 131 -4.20 -10.84 10.73
C HIS A 131 -3.04 -11.72 11.18
N GLY A 132 -3.19 -12.37 12.35
CA GLY A 132 -2.13 -13.16 12.97
C GLY A 132 -0.84 -12.35 13.18
N ASP A 133 0.21 -12.70 12.44
CA ASP A 133 1.55 -12.10 12.52
C ASP A 133 1.85 -11.05 11.43
N HIS A 134 0.90 -10.77 10.54
CA HIS A 134 1.04 -9.84 9.42
C HIS A 134 -0.06 -8.77 9.39
N THR A 135 0.16 -7.73 8.60
CA THR A 135 -0.81 -6.66 8.36
C THR A 135 -1.17 -6.62 6.89
N HIS A 136 -2.46 -6.55 6.60
CA HIS A 136 -3.01 -6.34 5.28
C HIS A 136 -3.30 -4.84 5.04
N LEU A 137 -2.92 -4.34 3.87
CA LEU A 137 -3.47 -3.14 3.24
C LEU A 137 -4.36 -3.61 2.09
N ALA A 138 -5.67 -3.49 2.25
CA ALA A 138 -6.65 -3.78 1.22
C ALA A 138 -7.26 -2.49 0.70
N TYR A 139 -7.62 -2.43 -0.58
CA TYR A 139 -8.38 -1.33 -1.15
C TYR A 139 -9.43 -1.77 -2.16
N GLU A 140 -10.44 -0.93 -2.35
CA GLU A 140 -11.42 -1.02 -3.44
C GLU A 140 -11.54 0.35 -4.12
N LEU A 141 -11.45 0.36 -5.46
CA LEU A 141 -11.59 1.57 -6.27
C LEU A 141 -13.05 2.00 -6.39
N GLU A 142 -13.27 3.29 -6.25
CA GLU A 142 -14.49 3.98 -6.65
C GLU A 142 -14.36 4.54 -8.07
N PHE A 143 -13.18 5.10 -8.40
CA PHE A 143 -12.86 5.64 -9.72
C PHE A 143 -11.46 5.24 -10.20
N PRO A 144 -11.27 4.94 -11.50
CA PRO A 144 -12.34 4.55 -12.42
C PRO A 144 -12.99 3.23 -11.95
N ARG A 145 -14.29 3.06 -12.18
CA ARG A 145 -15.00 1.81 -11.80
C ARG A 145 -14.43 0.57 -12.48
N GLN A 146 -13.92 0.75 -13.69
CA GLN A 146 -13.21 -0.26 -14.46
C GLN A 146 -11.80 0.26 -14.76
N PRO A 147 -10.75 -0.37 -14.20
CA PRO A 147 -9.37 -0.04 -14.54
C PRO A 147 -9.13 -0.16 -16.06
N GLY A 148 -8.42 0.82 -16.62
CA GLY A 148 -7.93 0.79 -18.01
C GLY A 148 -6.48 0.34 -18.10
N GLU A 149 -5.88 0.49 -19.28
CA GLU A 149 -4.51 0.04 -19.59
C GLU A 149 -3.47 0.60 -18.61
N ILE A 150 -3.47 1.93 -18.40
CA ILE A 150 -2.51 2.55 -17.48
C ILE A 150 -2.69 2.08 -16.03
N GLN A 151 -3.92 1.81 -15.58
CA GLN A 151 -4.15 1.25 -14.25
C GLN A 151 -3.59 -0.16 -14.15
N HIS A 152 -3.82 -1.01 -15.16
CA HIS A 152 -3.27 -2.37 -15.21
C HIS A 152 -1.74 -2.37 -15.19
N ASP A 153 -1.11 -1.50 -15.97
CA ASP A 153 0.34 -1.35 -15.98
C ASP A 153 0.89 -0.93 -14.63
N LEU A 154 0.20 0.00 -13.94
CA LEU A 154 0.51 0.42 -12.58
C LEU A 154 0.15 -0.64 -11.52
N GLY A 155 -0.38 -1.81 -11.90
CA GLY A 155 -0.81 -2.87 -10.96
C GLY A 155 -2.03 -2.48 -10.13
N ILE A 156 -2.78 -1.47 -10.56
CA ILE A 156 -4.01 -1.00 -9.91
C ILE A 156 -5.17 -1.87 -10.41
N ARG A 157 -5.78 -2.62 -9.48
CA ARG A 157 -6.95 -3.48 -9.74
C ARG A 157 -8.18 -2.86 -9.10
N ARG A 158 -9.38 -3.30 -9.50
CA ARG A 158 -10.64 -2.83 -8.86
C ARG A 158 -10.61 -3.08 -7.35
N ARG A 159 -10.07 -4.23 -6.94
CA ARG A 159 -9.83 -4.64 -5.56
C ARG A 159 -8.47 -5.32 -5.50
N ALA A 160 -7.73 -5.08 -4.43
CA ALA A 160 -6.52 -5.83 -4.14
C ALA A 160 -6.21 -5.83 -2.64
N THR A 161 -5.52 -6.87 -2.20
CA THR A 161 -4.97 -6.98 -0.84
C THR A 161 -3.47 -7.21 -0.91
N HIS A 162 -2.73 -6.44 -0.12
CA HIS A 162 -1.29 -6.53 0.01
C HIS A 162 -0.91 -6.78 1.46
N ILE A 163 0.03 -7.70 1.70
CA ILE A 163 0.75 -7.72 2.97
C ILE A 163 1.69 -6.52 2.98
N ILE A 164 1.61 -5.69 4.02
CA ILE A 164 2.47 -4.52 4.23
C ILE A 164 3.35 -4.73 5.46
N THR A 165 4.66 -4.58 5.25
CA THR A 165 5.66 -4.68 6.33
C THR A 165 6.56 -3.45 6.34
N ILE A 166 6.93 -3.00 7.53
CA ILE A 166 7.78 -1.83 7.76
C ILE A 166 9.21 -2.30 7.94
N LYS A 167 10.14 -1.60 7.31
CA LYS A 167 11.57 -1.80 7.48
C LYS A 167 12.05 -0.99 8.69
N ASN A 168 12.88 -1.62 9.51
CA ASN A 168 13.52 -0.97 10.64
C ASN A 168 14.60 0.00 10.14
N PRO A 169 14.50 1.32 10.41
CA PRO A 169 15.53 2.28 10.00
C PRO A 169 16.89 1.98 10.64
N GLU A 170 16.94 1.49 11.88
CA GLU A 170 18.19 1.18 12.58
C GLU A 170 18.86 -0.12 12.09
N ALA A 171 18.17 -0.94 11.30
CA ALA A 171 18.75 -2.18 10.78
C ALA A 171 19.70 -1.96 9.57
N GLY A 172 19.81 -0.71 9.11
CA GLY A 172 20.64 -0.29 7.99
C GLY A 172 20.16 -0.83 6.63
N SER A 173 20.77 -0.30 5.58
CA SER A 173 20.55 -0.74 4.20
C SER A 173 21.87 -1.03 3.51
N PRO A 174 21.94 -2.00 2.59
CA PRO A 174 23.07 -2.08 1.66
C PRO A 174 23.25 -0.73 0.94
N PRO A 175 24.48 -0.30 0.60
CA PRO A 175 24.73 1.03 0.01
C PRO A 175 23.97 1.33 -1.29
N TRP A 176 23.54 0.28 -1.99
CA TRP A 176 22.82 0.35 -3.27
C TRP A 176 21.29 0.18 -3.13
N ALA A 177 20.77 0.02 -1.91
CA ALA A 177 19.36 -0.27 -1.67
C ALA A 177 18.77 0.62 -0.58
N GLY A 178 17.50 1.01 -0.74
CA GLY A 178 16.76 1.82 0.23
C GLY A 178 17.13 3.30 0.23
N LEU A 179 16.60 4.03 1.21
CA LEU A 179 16.90 5.45 1.41
C LEU A 179 18.29 5.66 2.02
N ARG A 180 18.87 6.83 1.75
CA ARG A 180 20.07 7.31 2.45
C ARG A 180 19.76 7.45 3.93
N GLU A 181 20.77 7.31 4.77
CA GLU A 181 20.62 7.39 6.23
C GLU A 181 20.02 8.74 6.68
N GLU A 182 20.38 9.84 6.00
CA GLU A 182 19.82 11.18 6.24
C GLU A 182 18.32 11.30 5.94
N ASP A 183 17.79 10.44 5.06
CA ASP A 183 16.40 10.44 4.63
C ASP A 183 15.55 9.42 5.42
N GLN A 184 16.16 8.66 6.35
CA GLN A 184 15.46 7.68 7.16
C GLN A 184 14.76 8.32 8.37
N PRO A 185 13.60 7.79 8.80
CA PRO A 185 12.83 8.36 9.88
C PRO A 185 13.52 8.12 11.22
N ARG A 186 13.47 9.12 12.08
CA ARG A 186 13.72 8.93 13.51
C ARG A 186 12.43 8.54 14.20
N LEU A 187 12.19 7.24 14.32
CA LEU A 187 10.98 6.72 14.96
C LEU A 187 11.02 6.95 16.47
N PRO A 188 9.88 7.29 17.11
CA PRO A 188 9.81 7.36 18.56
C PRO A 188 10.03 5.96 19.17
N ARG A 189 10.58 5.92 20.38
CA ARG A 189 10.90 4.69 21.12
C ARG A 189 9.77 3.66 21.10
N ARG A 190 8.51 4.10 21.30
CA ARG A 190 7.31 3.23 21.28
C ARG A 190 7.12 2.44 19.98
N LEU A 191 7.52 3.02 18.83
CA LEU A 191 7.43 2.38 17.51
C LEU A 191 8.70 1.57 17.24
N GLN A 192 9.86 2.10 17.62
CA GLN A 192 11.14 1.41 17.44
C GLN A 192 11.19 0.08 18.22
N GLU A 193 10.65 0.03 19.43
CA GLU A 193 10.60 -1.18 20.25
C GLU A 193 9.75 -2.31 19.63
N LYS A 194 8.80 -1.99 18.74
CA LYS A 194 7.94 -2.98 18.04
C LYS A 194 8.74 -3.88 17.09
N PHE A 195 9.88 -3.41 16.59
CA PHE A 195 10.78 -4.23 15.78
C PHE A 195 11.40 -5.38 16.59
N ARG A 196 11.58 -5.22 17.91
CA ARG A 196 12.24 -6.21 18.78
C ARG A 196 13.61 -6.65 18.23
N GLY A 197 14.39 -5.69 17.71
CA GLY A 197 15.70 -5.94 17.09
C GLY A 197 15.65 -6.58 15.70
N ARG A 198 14.46 -6.86 15.14
CA ARG A 198 14.32 -7.43 13.79
C ARG A 198 14.48 -6.34 12.72
N ARG A 199 14.85 -6.77 11.51
CA ARG A 199 14.94 -5.87 10.33
C ARG A 199 13.57 -5.41 9.82
N TYR A 200 12.51 -6.16 10.10
CA TYR A 200 11.16 -5.85 9.65
C TYR A 200 10.14 -6.09 10.76
N ALA A 201 9.03 -5.37 10.71
CA ALA A 201 7.85 -5.55 11.54
C ALA A 201 6.57 -5.40 10.69
N PRO A 202 5.44 -6.01 11.10
CA PRO A 202 4.14 -5.71 10.49
C PRO A 202 3.80 -4.23 10.67
N LEU A 203 2.95 -3.68 9.80
CA LEU A 203 2.41 -2.33 9.97
C LEU A 203 1.39 -2.33 11.12
N ASP A 204 1.90 -2.25 12.34
CA ASP A 204 1.09 -2.26 13.55
C ASP A 204 1.85 -1.59 14.71
N PRO A 205 1.50 -0.34 15.06
CA PRO A 205 0.32 0.40 14.63
C PRO A 205 0.48 1.12 13.25
N PRO A 206 -0.63 1.55 12.61
CA PRO A 206 -0.60 2.37 11.38
C PRO A 206 0.24 3.66 11.48
N ASP A 207 0.45 4.16 12.70
CA ASP A 207 1.30 5.32 13.00
C ASP A 207 2.73 5.24 12.45
N PHE A 208 3.26 4.06 12.10
CA PHE A 208 4.54 4.00 11.37
C PHE A 208 4.51 4.86 10.10
N LEU A 209 3.38 4.92 9.40
CA LEU A 209 3.24 5.68 8.17
C LEU A 209 3.10 7.19 8.39
N ASP A 210 3.08 7.67 9.65
CA ASP A 210 3.05 9.10 9.97
C ASP A 210 4.46 9.74 10.00
N TYR A 211 5.51 8.97 9.69
CA TYR A 211 6.89 9.44 9.68
C TYR A 211 7.46 9.41 8.26
N GLU A 212 7.86 10.59 7.77
CA GLU A 212 8.55 10.73 6.48
C GLU A 212 9.83 9.91 6.45
N GLY A 213 10.10 9.27 5.31
CA GLY A 213 11.21 8.33 5.15
C GLY A 213 10.86 6.90 5.53
N THR A 214 9.71 6.62 6.15
CA THR A 214 9.36 5.24 6.54
C THR A 214 9.27 4.33 5.33
N GLU A 215 10.23 3.41 5.24
CA GLU A 215 10.31 2.40 4.19
C GLU A 215 9.39 1.21 4.51
N PHE A 216 8.67 0.74 3.49
CA PHE A 216 7.79 -0.42 3.58
C PHE A 216 7.93 -1.34 2.38
N ILE A 217 7.46 -2.57 2.55
CA ILE A 217 7.39 -3.59 1.50
C ILE A 217 5.95 -4.04 1.35
N LEU A 218 5.49 -4.04 0.11
CA LEU A 218 4.22 -4.62 -0.31
C LEU A 218 4.45 -5.99 -0.96
N ILE A 219 3.58 -6.94 -0.64
CA ILE A 219 3.54 -8.27 -1.24
C ILE A 219 2.09 -8.55 -1.63
N ALA A 220 1.83 -8.92 -2.88
CA ALA A 220 0.50 -9.29 -3.33
C ALA A 220 0.04 -10.62 -2.72
N VAL A 221 -1.24 -10.69 -2.38
CA VAL A 221 -1.92 -11.92 -1.96
C VAL A 221 -2.84 -12.36 -3.10
N SER A 222 -2.77 -13.63 -3.52
CA SER A 222 -3.71 -14.18 -4.52
C SER A 222 -5.07 -14.50 -3.88
N GLU A 223 -6.14 -14.38 -4.67
CA GLU A 223 -7.50 -14.76 -4.26
C GLU A 223 -7.62 -16.26 -3.94
N ASP A 224 -6.81 -17.10 -4.59
CA ASP A 224 -6.77 -18.56 -4.40
C ASP A 224 -5.62 -19.07 -3.52
N GLY A 225 -4.71 -18.20 -3.10
CA GLY A 225 -3.44 -18.61 -2.50
C GLY A 225 -3.48 -19.02 -1.05
N ASP A 226 -4.59 -18.78 -0.36
CA ASP A 226 -4.63 -19.04 1.06
C ASP A 226 -6.07 -19.32 1.56
N GLU A 227 -6.40 -20.58 1.80
CA GLU A 227 -7.44 -20.90 2.79
C GLU A 227 -7.08 -20.36 4.19
N GLU A 228 -5.83 -19.91 4.40
CA GLU A 228 -5.34 -19.16 5.57
C GLU A 228 -5.20 -17.62 5.36
N ARG A 229 -5.59 -17.04 4.23
CA ARG A 229 -5.53 -15.56 3.94
C ARG A 229 -6.65 -15.07 3.02
N ARG A 230 -7.78 -15.78 2.97
CA ARG A 230 -9.02 -15.32 2.33
C ARG A 230 -9.83 -14.47 3.31
N ILE A 231 -9.74 -13.14 3.19
CA ILE A 231 -10.87 -12.29 3.60
C ILE A 231 -11.68 -12.00 2.35
N ASN A 232 -12.82 -12.67 2.30
CA ASN A 232 -13.87 -12.49 1.34
C ASN A 232 -14.44 -11.06 1.49
N LEU A 233 -14.05 -10.14 0.61
CA LEU A 233 -14.46 -8.72 0.63
C LEU A 233 -15.93 -8.52 0.20
N ASP A 234 -16.68 -9.58 -0.10
CA ASP A 234 -18.06 -9.49 -0.59
C ASP A 234 -19.14 -9.76 0.49
N ALA A 235 -18.77 -10.19 1.70
CA ALA A 235 -19.75 -10.53 2.74
C ALA A 235 -20.16 -9.37 3.68
N GLU A 236 -19.45 -8.23 3.68
CA GLU A 236 -19.75 -7.09 4.58
C GLU A 236 -20.40 -5.87 3.89
N LEU A 237 -20.75 -5.96 2.61
CA LEU A 237 -21.40 -4.88 1.86
C LEU A 237 -22.88 -5.14 1.50
N SER A 238 -23.49 -6.22 2.03
CA SER A 238 -24.90 -6.55 1.73
C SER A 238 -25.83 -6.72 2.94
N GLU A 239 -25.35 -6.68 4.19
CA GLU A 239 -26.24 -6.72 5.37
C GLU A 239 -26.32 -5.36 6.07
N GLY A 240 -27.06 -4.47 5.42
CA GLY A 240 -27.38 -3.12 5.88
C GLY A 240 -28.78 -2.66 5.48
N GLN A 241 -29.77 -3.54 5.52
CA GLN A 241 -31.18 -3.13 5.63
C GLN A 241 -31.90 -3.95 6.70
N PRO A 242 -32.24 -3.36 7.85
CA PRO A 242 -33.28 -3.90 8.72
C PRO A 242 -34.67 -3.53 8.17
N ARG A 243 -35.45 -4.57 7.85
CA ARG A 243 -36.91 -4.63 7.59
C ARG A 243 -37.55 -3.63 6.62
#